data_AF-A0A453FLX2-F1
#
_entry.id   AF-A0A453FLX2-F1
#
_cell.length_a   1.000
_cell.length_b   1.000
_cell.length_c   1.000
_cell.angle_alpha   90.00
_cell.angle_beta   90.00
_cell.angle_gamma   90.00
#
_symmetry.space_group_name_H-M   'P 1'
#
loop_
_entity.id
_entity.type
_entity.pdbx_description
1 polymer ?
#
loop_
_entity_poly.entity_id
_entity_poly.type
_entity_poly.pdbx_seq_one_letter_code
_entity_poly.pdbx_strand_id
1 'polypeptide(L)'
;DAKKGMLFIDFPPVLQLQLKRFEYDHARDIMVKINDRYEFPLQLDLDRDDGKYLSPEADRSVRNLYTLHSVLVHSGGVSGGHYYAFIRPTLSNQWYKFDDERVTKEDLKRALEEQYGGEEELPHTNPGLNMNPLKFTKYSNAYMLVYIRESDKEKIVCDLEETDINEDLKV
;
A
#
# COMPACT_ATOMS: atom_id res chain seq x y z
N ASP A 1 -30.67 -15.65 -19.03
CA ASP A 1 -29.82 -14.97 -18.04
C ASP A 1 -28.57 -15.77 -17.75
N ALA A 2 -27.43 -15.08 -17.66
CA ALA A 2 -26.14 -15.67 -17.28
C ALA A 2 -25.59 -14.93 -16.05
N LYS A 3 -24.92 -15.65 -15.16
CA LYS A 3 -24.20 -15.05 -14.00
C LYS A 3 -22.71 -15.01 -14.33
N LYS A 4 -22.08 -13.85 -14.17
CA LYS A 4 -20.63 -13.65 -14.32
C LYS A 4 -20.01 -13.37 -12.95
N GLY A 5 -18.95 -14.10 -12.63
CA GLY A 5 -18.17 -13.92 -11.41
C GLY A 5 -16.68 -14.15 -11.68
N MET A 6 -15.84 -13.85 -10.69
CA MET A 6 -14.39 -14.08 -10.74
C MET A 6 -13.96 -14.62 -9.38
N LEU A 7 -13.12 -15.66 -9.39
CA LEU A 7 -12.48 -16.25 -8.22
C LEU A 7 -11.00 -16.48 -8.55
N PHE A 8 -10.14 -16.49 -7.53
CA PHE A 8 -8.72 -16.78 -7.66
C PHE A 8 -8.47 -18.29 -7.55
N ILE A 9 -7.54 -18.81 -8.35
CA ILE A 9 -7.09 -20.20 -8.24
C ILE A 9 -5.99 -20.35 -7.18
N ASP A 10 -5.17 -19.31 -7.04
CA ASP A 10 -4.09 -19.19 -6.07
C ASP A 10 -3.77 -17.70 -5.86
N PHE A 11 -2.87 -17.43 -4.91
CA PHE A 11 -2.26 -16.12 -4.73
C PHE A 11 -0.74 -16.23 -4.81
N PRO A 12 -0.03 -15.18 -5.24
CA PRO A 12 1.43 -15.20 -5.28
C PRO A 12 2.06 -14.98 -3.89
N PRO A 13 3.30 -15.44 -3.65
CA PRO A 13 4.04 -15.13 -2.42
C PRO A 13 4.25 -13.63 -2.17
N VAL A 14 4.41 -12.85 -3.24
CA VAL A 14 4.47 -11.37 -3.21
C VAL A 14 3.23 -10.83 -3.92
N LEU A 15 2.36 -10.18 -3.16
CA LEU A 15 1.10 -9.63 -3.64
C LEU A 15 1.24 -8.12 -3.85
N GLN A 16 1.07 -7.68 -5.09
CA GLN A 16 1.08 -6.26 -5.47
C GLN A 16 -0.34 -5.79 -5.73
N LEU A 17 -0.82 -4.83 -4.94
CA LEU A 17 -2.16 -4.27 -5.06
C LEU A 17 -2.07 -2.82 -5.54
N GLN A 18 -2.47 -2.57 -6.78
CA GLN A 18 -2.59 -1.21 -7.31
C GLN A 18 -3.96 -0.63 -6.93
N LEU A 19 -3.95 0.47 -6.18
CA LEU A 19 -5.17 1.21 -5.86
C LEU A 19 -5.57 2.06 -7.05
N LYS A 20 -6.77 1.87 -7.58
CA LYS A 20 -7.30 2.58 -8.75
C LYS A 20 -7.70 4.02 -8.41
N ARG A 21 -6.71 4.85 -8.07
CA ARG A 21 -6.88 6.27 -7.68
C ARG A 21 -6.91 7.24 -8.85
N PHE A 22 -6.94 6.75 -10.09
CA PHE A 22 -7.07 7.59 -11.28
C PHE A 22 -8.24 7.09 -12.09
N GLU A 23 -9.22 7.96 -12.28
CA GLU A 23 -10.43 7.67 -13.03
C GLU A 23 -10.74 8.81 -13.99
N TYR A 24 -11.51 8.49 -15.02
CA TYR A 24 -11.98 9.48 -15.97
C TYR A 24 -13.37 9.95 -15.54
N ASP A 25 -13.49 11.24 -15.23
CA ASP A 25 -14.76 11.89 -14.92
C ASP A 25 -15.45 12.26 -16.22
N HIS A 26 -16.41 11.42 -16.64
CA HIS A 26 -17.18 11.62 -17.86
C HIS A 26 -18.01 12.91 -17.86
N ALA A 27 -18.44 13.41 -16.69
CA ALA A 27 -19.26 14.62 -16.63
C ALA A 27 -18.43 15.89 -16.84
N ARG A 28 -17.17 15.85 -16.42
CA ARG A 28 -16.23 16.97 -16.53
C ARG A 28 -15.26 16.85 -17.70
N ASP A 29 -15.25 15.71 -18.40
CA ASP A 29 -14.34 15.39 -19.51
C ASP A 29 -12.85 15.53 -19.12
N ILE A 30 -12.51 15.09 -17.90
CA ILE A 30 -11.15 15.17 -17.37
C ILE A 30 -10.78 13.90 -16.60
N MET A 31 -9.49 13.60 -16.58
CA MET A 31 -8.93 12.63 -15.64
C MET A 31 -8.86 13.28 -14.25
N VAL A 32 -9.27 12.53 -13.22
CA VAL A 32 -9.23 12.98 -11.81
C VAL A 32 -8.45 11.98 -10.95
N LYS A 33 -7.80 12.49 -9.91
CA LYS A 33 -7.19 11.67 -8.86
C LYS A 33 -8.17 11.53 -7.71
N ILE A 34 -8.48 10.30 -7.33
CA ILE A 34 -9.34 9.95 -6.19
C ILE A 34 -8.53 10.01 -4.91
N ASN A 35 -8.78 11.04 -4.11
CA ASN A 35 -8.11 11.24 -2.84
C ASN A 35 -8.90 10.71 -1.64
N ASP A 36 -10.02 10.03 -1.87
CA ASP A 36 -10.87 9.47 -0.84
C ASP A 36 -10.10 8.55 0.11
N ARG A 37 -10.57 8.53 1.36
CA ARG A 37 -9.97 7.73 2.41
C ARG A 37 -10.18 6.25 2.12
N TYR A 38 -9.08 5.52 1.96
CA TYR A 38 -9.08 4.07 1.79
C TYR A 38 -8.08 3.47 2.77
N GLU A 39 -8.59 2.68 3.72
CA GLU A 39 -7.77 1.98 4.68
C GLU A 39 -7.22 0.68 4.09
N PHE A 40 -6.01 0.34 4.48
CA PHE A 40 -5.41 -0.95 4.17
C PHE A 40 -4.71 -1.50 5.42
N PRO A 41 -4.89 -2.80 5.73
CA PRO A 41 -4.44 -3.34 7.00
C PRO A 41 -2.95 -3.70 6.96
N LEU A 42 -2.31 -3.71 8.14
CA LEU A 42 -0.94 -4.23 8.28
C LEU A 42 -0.85 -5.72 7.94
N GLN A 43 -1.89 -6.49 8.32
CA GLN A 43 -2.07 -7.89 7.99
C GLN A 43 -3.31 -8.08 7.12
N LEU A 44 -3.13 -8.66 5.95
CA LEU A 44 -4.18 -8.96 5.01
C LEU A 44 -4.45 -10.46 4.99
N ASP A 45 -5.60 -10.84 5.52
CA ASP A 45 -6.08 -12.20 5.49
C ASP A 45 -6.99 -12.43 4.26
N LEU A 46 -6.50 -13.19 3.29
CA LEU A 46 -7.28 -13.55 2.09
C LEU A 46 -8.04 -14.88 2.22
N ASP A 47 -7.79 -15.67 3.26
CA ASP A 47 -8.59 -16.88 3.57
C ASP A 47 -9.72 -16.61 4.56
N ARG A 48 -9.84 -15.39 5.08
CA ARG A 48 -10.99 -14.99 5.92
C ARG A 48 -12.31 -15.30 5.22
N ASP A 49 -13.36 -15.51 6.02
CA ASP A 49 -14.69 -15.88 5.53
C ASP A 49 -14.65 -17.14 4.63
N ASP A 50 -13.92 -18.17 5.08
CA ASP A 50 -13.77 -19.47 4.40
C ASP A 50 -13.18 -19.39 2.97
N GLY A 51 -12.22 -18.48 2.76
CA GLY A 51 -11.57 -18.29 1.47
C GLY A 51 -12.54 -17.83 0.40
N LYS A 52 -13.43 -16.87 0.72
CA LYS A 52 -14.47 -16.36 -0.19
C LYS A 52 -13.98 -15.87 -1.56
N TYR A 53 -12.69 -15.58 -1.68
CA TYR A 53 -12.07 -15.12 -2.93
C TYR A 53 -11.46 -16.26 -3.75
N LEU A 54 -11.30 -17.45 -3.17
CA LEU A 54 -10.71 -18.62 -3.81
C LEU A 54 -11.77 -19.47 -4.52
N SER A 55 -11.36 -20.12 -5.60
CA SER A 55 -12.14 -21.17 -6.25
C SER A 55 -12.34 -22.35 -5.30
N PRO A 56 -13.45 -23.10 -5.40
CA PRO A 56 -13.62 -24.35 -4.65
C PRO A 56 -12.48 -25.36 -4.87
N GLU A 57 -11.85 -25.33 -6.04
CA GLU A 57 -10.75 -26.21 -6.45
C GLU A 57 -9.36 -25.67 -6.10
N ALA A 58 -9.27 -24.48 -5.49
CA ALA A 58 -8.00 -23.88 -5.10
C ALA A 58 -7.28 -24.73 -4.04
N ASP A 59 -5.94 -24.74 -4.09
CA ASP A 59 -5.14 -25.34 -3.04
C ASP A 59 -5.26 -24.54 -1.73
N ARG A 60 -5.74 -25.21 -0.68
CA ARG A 60 -5.93 -24.64 0.66
C ARG A 60 -4.88 -25.13 1.66
N SER A 61 -3.86 -25.85 1.20
CA SER A 61 -2.75 -26.31 2.04
C SER A 61 -1.85 -25.16 2.51
N VAL A 62 -1.80 -24.07 1.74
CA VAL A 62 -1.02 -22.87 2.03
C VAL A 62 -1.92 -21.76 2.56
N ARG A 63 -1.54 -21.16 3.69
CA ARG A 63 -2.25 -20.04 4.30
C ARG A 63 -1.95 -18.72 3.57
N ASN A 64 -2.97 -18.09 3.01
CA ASN A 64 -2.90 -16.76 2.38
C ASN A 64 -3.03 -15.62 3.39
N LEU A 65 -2.15 -15.64 4.40
CA LEU A 65 -1.97 -14.54 5.33
C LEU A 65 -0.77 -13.71 4.89
N TYR A 66 -0.98 -12.42 4.72
CA TYR A 66 0.01 -11.50 4.20
C TYR A 66 0.34 -10.39 5.17
N THR A 67 1.60 -9.98 5.20
CA THR A 67 2.07 -8.78 5.91
C THR A 67 2.50 -7.69 4.95
N LEU A 68 2.07 -6.47 5.22
CA LEU A 68 2.36 -5.30 4.40
C LEU A 68 3.87 -4.98 4.39
N HIS A 69 4.53 -5.19 3.27
CA HIS A 69 5.96 -4.91 3.13
C HIS A 69 6.24 -3.45 2.74
N SER A 70 5.44 -2.89 1.83
CA SER A 70 5.67 -1.54 1.31
C SER A 70 4.39 -0.79 0.98
N VAL A 71 4.46 0.54 1.12
CA VAL A 71 3.43 1.50 0.74
C VAL A 71 4.06 2.49 -0.22
N LEU A 72 3.70 2.42 -1.50
CA LEU A 72 4.11 3.38 -2.52
C LEU A 72 3.09 4.52 -2.53
N VAL A 73 3.58 5.75 -2.42
CA VAL A 73 2.76 6.94 -2.28
C VAL A 73 2.93 7.84 -3.50
N HIS A 74 1.82 8.40 -3.96
CA HIS A 74 1.82 9.46 -4.96
C HIS A 74 1.30 10.76 -4.33
N SER A 75 2.16 11.77 -4.32
CA SER A 75 1.86 13.14 -3.89
C SER A 75 1.65 14.01 -5.11
N GLY A 76 0.44 14.53 -5.31
CA GLY A 76 0.13 15.42 -6.42
C GLY A 76 -1.17 15.07 -7.14
N GLY A 77 -1.30 15.58 -8.36
CA GLY A 77 -2.50 15.47 -9.18
C GLY A 77 -2.29 14.61 -10.42
N VAL A 78 -3.25 14.65 -11.33
CA VAL A 78 -3.21 13.87 -12.58
C VAL A 78 -2.10 14.32 -13.52
N SER A 79 -1.82 15.62 -13.57
CA SER A 79 -0.84 16.21 -14.49
C SER A 79 0.60 16.13 -14.00
N GLY A 80 0.83 15.58 -12.81
CA GLY A 80 2.16 15.51 -12.21
C GLY A 80 2.12 15.36 -10.69
N GLY A 81 3.20 14.79 -10.16
CA GLY A 81 3.37 14.56 -8.75
C GLY A 81 4.75 13.98 -8.44
N HIS A 82 4.91 13.58 -7.18
CA HIS A 82 6.13 13.01 -6.63
C HIS A 82 5.84 11.61 -6.07
N TYR A 83 6.76 10.68 -6.28
CA TYR A 83 6.65 9.31 -5.81
C TYR A 83 7.70 9.04 -4.73
N TYR A 84 7.27 8.40 -3.66
CA TYR A 84 8.15 7.90 -2.61
C TYR A 84 7.55 6.63 -2.00
N ALA A 85 8.35 5.91 -1.23
CA ALA A 85 7.92 4.64 -0.65
C ALA A 85 8.20 4.57 0.84
N PHE A 86 7.26 4.00 1.59
CA PHE A 86 7.54 3.47 2.92
C PHE A 86 7.80 1.97 2.80
N ILE A 87 8.92 1.50 3.33
CA ILE A 87 9.32 0.09 3.23
C ILE A 87 9.75 -0.42 4.60
N ARG A 88 9.43 -1.69 4.89
CA ARG A 88 9.96 -2.46 6.02
C ARG A 88 10.88 -3.56 5.51
N PRO A 89 12.18 -3.30 5.30
CA PRO A 89 13.08 -4.22 4.61
C PRO A 89 13.13 -5.60 5.25
N THR A 90 13.06 -5.68 6.59
CA THR A 90 13.11 -6.94 7.35
C THR A 90 11.73 -7.41 7.84
N LEU A 91 10.65 -6.75 7.41
CA LEU A 91 9.28 -6.91 7.96
C LEU A 91 9.21 -6.79 9.50
N SER A 92 10.17 -6.08 10.10
CA SER A 92 10.15 -5.71 11.52
C SER A 92 9.14 -4.56 11.77
N ASN A 93 9.12 -3.99 12.97
CA ASN A 93 8.24 -2.85 13.26
C ASN A 93 8.77 -1.50 12.76
N GLN A 94 10.02 -1.45 12.30
CA GLN A 94 10.64 -0.21 11.83
C GLN A 94 10.29 0.07 10.36
N TRP A 95 9.71 1.24 10.11
CA TRP A 95 9.48 1.76 8.77
C TRP A 95 10.58 2.72 8.35
N TYR A 96 10.85 2.74 7.05
CA TYR A 96 11.75 3.69 6.43
C TYR A 96 11.03 4.36 5.28
N LYS A 97 11.10 5.68 5.20
CA LYS A 97 10.68 6.44 4.02
C LYS A 97 11.87 6.60 3.10
N PHE A 98 11.73 6.10 1.89
CA PHE A 98 12.64 6.25 0.77
C PHE A 98 12.09 7.35 -0.14
N ASP A 99 12.72 8.51 -0.10
CA ASP A 99 12.36 9.73 -0.83
C ASP A 99 13.58 10.19 -1.61
N ASP A 100 13.70 9.68 -2.85
CA ASP A 100 14.87 9.83 -3.72
C ASP A 100 16.20 9.49 -2.99
N GLU A 101 17.12 10.43 -2.86
CA GLU A 101 18.40 10.21 -2.17
C GLU A 101 18.29 10.14 -0.63
N ARG A 102 17.10 10.40 -0.07
CA ARG A 102 16.90 10.50 1.39
C ARG A 102 16.16 9.30 1.93
N VAL A 103 16.76 8.68 2.94
CA VAL A 103 16.14 7.61 3.71
C VAL A 103 15.97 8.05 5.16
N THR A 104 14.73 8.13 5.64
CA THR A 104 14.41 8.50 7.02
C THR A 104 13.69 7.36 7.74
N LYS A 105 13.92 7.24 9.06
CA LYS A 105 13.12 6.35 9.91
C LYS A 105 11.78 7.00 10.18
N GLU A 106 10.72 6.23 10.06
CA GLU A 106 9.35 6.68 10.28
C GLU A 106 8.60 5.71 11.20
N ASP A 107 7.53 6.21 11.81
CA ASP A 107 6.63 5.38 12.60
C ASP A 107 5.53 4.74 11.74
N LEU A 108 4.79 3.80 12.35
CA LEU A 108 3.68 3.12 11.68
C LEU A 108 2.59 4.09 11.22
N LYS A 109 2.30 5.13 11.99
CA LYS A 109 1.23 6.09 11.70
C LYS A 109 1.55 6.87 10.42
N ARG A 110 2.80 7.33 10.28
CA ARG A 110 3.33 8.00 9.09
C ARG A 110 3.27 7.09 7.87
N ALA A 111 3.72 5.84 8.00
CA ALA A 111 3.78 4.90 6.87
C ALA A 111 2.42 4.35 6.43
N LEU A 112 1.46 4.28 7.36
CA LEU A 112 0.17 3.61 7.14
C LEU A 112 -1.00 4.61 7.16
N GLU A 113 -1.38 5.10 8.35
CA GLU A 113 -2.62 5.85 8.57
C GLU A 113 -2.65 7.17 7.80
N GLU A 114 -1.52 7.86 7.75
CA GLU A 114 -1.43 9.13 7.02
C GLU A 114 -1.51 8.95 5.50
N GLN A 115 -1.35 7.71 5.00
CA GLN A 115 -1.39 7.38 3.57
C GLN A 115 -2.76 6.90 3.07
N TYR A 116 -3.77 6.87 3.93
CA TYR A 116 -5.13 6.48 3.55
C TYR A 116 -5.80 7.49 2.60
N GLY A 117 -5.36 8.75 2.59
CA GLY A 117 -6.06 9.86 1.94
C GLY A 117 -7.15 10.45 2.84
N GLY A 118 -8.16 11.07 2.23
CA GLY A 118 -9.24 11.78 2.90
C GLY A 118 -8.95 13.24 3.17
N GLU A 119 -9.71 13.82 4.09
CA GLU A 119 -9.55 15.21 4.54
C GLU A 119 -8.68 15.28 5.80
N GLU A 120 -7.91 16.35 5.92
CA GLU A 120 -7.16 16.70 7.11
C GLU A 120 -7.68 18.01 7.69
N GLU A 121 -7.88 18.03 9.01
CA GLU A 121 -8.29 19.22 9.75
C GLU A 121 -7.06 19.98 10.25
N LEU A 122 -7.01 21.28 10.00
CA LEU A 122 -5.95 22.11 10.58
C LEU A 122 -6.13 22.25 12.10
N PRO A 123 -5.04 22.16 12.89
CA PRO A 123 -5.11 22.47 14.31
C PRO A 123 -5.60 23.91 14.50
N HIS A 124 -6.53 24.11 15.45
CA HIS A 124 -7.12 25.41 15.73
C HIS A 124 -6.02 26.40 16.15
N THR A 125 -5.74 27.39 15.30
CA THR A 125 -4.71 28.39 15.56
C THR A 125 -5.14 29.44 16.60
N ASN A 126 -6.41 29.48 17.01
CA ASN A 126 -6.92 30.42 18.02
C ASN A 126 -8.00 29.78 18.92
N PRO A 127 -7.72 29.50 20.20
CA PRO A 127 -8.67 28.89 21.16
C PRO A 127 -9.92 29.73 21.52
N GLY A 128 -10.16 30.87 20.88
CA GLY A 128 -11.19 31.84 21.26
C GLY A 128 -12.19 32.23 20.16
N LEU A 129 -12.07 31.68 18.95
CA LEU A 129 -12.99 31.94 17.84
C LEU A 129 -13.71 30.65 17.46
N ASN A 130 -15.03 30.58 17.66
CA ASN A 130 -15.89 29.48 17.21
C ASN A 130 -16.02 29.49 15.68
N MET A 131 -14.95 29.17 14.97
CA MET A 131 -14.97 28.89 13.54
C MET A 131 -14.89 27.38 13.34
N ASN A 132 -15.65 26.85 12.38
CA ASN A 132 -15.55 25.44 12.00
C ASN A 132 -14.10 25.14 11.55
N PRO A 133 -13.53 23.98 11.92
CA PRO A 133 -12.20 23.58 11.45
C PRO A 133 -12.13 23.61 9.92
N LEU A 134 -11.08 24.24 9.40
CA LEU A 134 -10.82 24.27 7.97
C LEU A 134 -10.29 22.89 7.56
N LYS A 135 -11.02 22.23 6.65
CA LYS A 135 -10.68 20.90 6.11
C LYS A 135 -10.04 21.04 4.74
N PHE A 136 -8.99 20.26 4.49
CA PHE A 136 -8.38 20.17 3.16
C PHE A 136 -8.18 18.73 2.75
N THR A 137 -8.41 18.44 1.47
CA THR A 137 -8.18 17.12 0.90
C THR A 137 -6.68 16.85 0.80
N LYS A 138 -6.24 15.70 1.33
CA LYS A 138 -4.86 15.23 1.16
C LYS A 138 -4.58 14.93 -0.31
N TYR A 139 -3.48 15.45 -0.82
CA TYR A 139 -3.00 15.16 -2.18
C TYR A 139 -1.93 14.05 -2.21
N SER A 140 -1.47 13.60 -1.04
CA SER A 140 -0.59 12.43 -0.85
C SER A 140 -1.37 11.26 -0.30
N ASN A 141 -1.32 10.12 -0.98
CA ASN A 141 -1.93 8.87 -0.51
C ASN A 141 -1.30 7.66 -1.21
N ALA A 142 -1.47 6.49 -0.59
CA ALA A 142 -1.00 5.22 -1.13
C ALA A 142 -1.63 4.97 -2.52
N TYR A 143 -0.78 4.59 -3.48
CA TYR A 143 -1.16 4.23 -4.83
C TYR A 143 -0.90 2.75 -5.13
N MET A 144 0.11 2.15 -4.49
CA MET A 144 0.39 0.72 -4.60
C MET A 144 0.84 0.16 -3.26
N LEU A 145 0.37 -1.04 -2.94
CA LEU A 145 0.72 -1.78 -1.74
C LEU A 145 1.44 -3.06 -2.13
N VAL A 146 2.50 -3.39 -1.38
CA VAL A 146 3.21 -4.67 -1.53
C VAL A 146 3.05 -5.45 -0.25
N TYR A 147 2.56 -6.67 -0.38
CA TYR A 147 2.32 -7.62 0.70
C TYR A 147 3.16 -8.87 0.48
N ILE A 148 3.70 -9.46 1.55
CA ILE A 148 4.46 -10.71 1.50
C ILE A 148 3.71 -11.77 2.30
N ARG A 149 3.54 -12.97 1.73
CA ARG A 149 2.91 -14.09 2.42
C ARG A 149 3.79 -14.54 3.58
N GLU A 150 3.18 -14.72 4.76
CA GLU A 150 3.89 -15.09 5.98
C GLU A 150 4.73 -16.37 5.84
N SER A 151 4.17 -17.42 5.22
CA SER A 151 4.88 -18.69 5.02
C SER A 151 6.08 -18.60 4.08
N ASP A 152 6.12 -17.58 3.22
CA ASP A 152 7.19 -17.37 2.24
C ASP A 152 8.20 -16.30 2.69
N LYS A 153 7.99 -15.69 3.86
CA LYS A 153 8.78 -14.56 4.37
C LYS A 153 10.27 -14.83 4.39
N GLU A 154 10.70 -15.96 4.96
CA GLU A 154 12.12 -16.27 5.14
C GLU A 154 12.85 -16.47 3.81
N LYS A 155 12.13 -16.94 2.78
CA LYS A 155 12.66 -17.12 1.43
C LYS A 155 12.76 -15.81 0.66
N ILE A 156 11.82 -14.89 0.89
CA ILE A 156 11.72 -13.62 0.15
C ILE A 156 12.58 -12.52 0.79
N VAL A 157 12.63 -12.49 2.11
CA VAL A 157 13.32 -11.48 2.93
C VAL A 157 14.51 -12.13 3.63
N CYS A 158 15.31 -12.87 2.85
CA CYS A 158 16.54 -13.48 3.33
C CYS A 158 17.67 -12.44 3.33
N ASP A 159 18.64 -12.63 4.23
CA ASP A 159 19.89 -11.90 4.16
C ASP A 159 20.68 -12.39 2.94
N LEU A 160 21.35 -11.47 2.26
CA LEU A 160 22.25 -11.75 1.14
C LEU A 160 23.69 -11.52 1.59
N GLU A 161 24.55 -12.49 1.31
CA GLU A 161 25.98 -12.42 1.58
C GLU A 161 26.76 -12.08 0.30
N GLU A 162 28.00 -11.60 0.42
CA GLU A 162 28.86 -11.35 -0.76
C GLU A 162 29.15 -12.62 -1.57
N THR A 163 29.02 -13.79 -0.95
CA THR A 163 29.13 -15.12 -1.56
C THR A 163 27.96 -15.44 -2.48
N ASP A 164 26.80 -14.80 -2.30
CA ASP A 164 25.62 -14.95 -3.16
C ASP A 164 25.75 -14.15 -4.47
N ILE A 165 26.69 -13.19 -4.51
CA ILE A 165 26.97 -12.38 -5.70
C ILE A 165 27.98 -13.11 -6.58
N ASN A 166 27.63 -13.34 -7.84
CA ASN A 166 28.54 -13.93 -8.81
C ASN A 166 29.80 -13.05 -8.99
N GLU A 167 30.98 -13.67 -9.00
CA GLU A 167 32.29 -12.99 -9.14
C GLU A 167 32.36 -12.10 -10.39
N ASP A 168 31.74 -12.49 -11.51
CA ASP A 168 31.75 -11.70 -12.75
C ASP A 168 30.97 -10.37 -12.62
N LEU A 169 30.16 -10.21 -11.57
CA LEU A 169 29.41 -8.99 -11.26
C LEU A 169 30.09 -8.11 -10.20
N LYS A 170 31.15 -8.60 -9.55
CA LYS A 170 31.88 -7.84 -8.53
C LYS A 170 32.80 -6.85 -9.25
N VAL A 171 32.63 -5.56 -8.94
CA VAL A 171 33.41 -4.43 -9.50
C VAL A 171 34.65 -4.18 -8.66
#